data_AF-A0A9D6F9G7-F1
#
_entry.id   AF-A0A9D6F9G7-F1
#
_cell.length_a   1.000
_cell.length_b   1.000
_cell.length_c   1.000
_cell.angle_alpha   90.00
_cell.angle_beta   90.00
_cell.angle_gamma   90.00
#
_symmetry.space_group_name_H-M   'P 1'
#
loop_
_entity.id
_entity.type
_entity.pdbx_description
1 polymer ?
#
loop_
_entity_poly.entity_id
_entity_poly.type
_entity_poly.pdbx_seq_one_letter_code
_entity_poly.pdbx_strand_id
1 'polypeptide(L)'
;MGEIQVHLTGREISSQGGSAAAVPAGSRKGLAFSRSFTKSKLSPYDEVEWELRTASIGNEKGKTIFEQRGVEVPKGWSQTATNIVASKYFHGKLGTPERESSVRQLVSRVVDTIADWGIAQGYFATREDGENFRDDLAHIMLHQKASFNSPVWFNCGVDRCEPDAKINNWHWSPADQKVVLEQTGYRNPQCSACFINSVNDSLDSILTLAKTEGMLFKWGSGSGSNLSALRSADESLSGGGKASGPISFMKGFDAFAGVIKSGGKTRR
;
A
#
# COMPACT_ATOMS: atom_id res chain seq x y z
N MET A 1 14.08 -0.03 -17.63
CA MET A 1 12.76 -0.15 -17.00
C MET A 1 12.39 -1.62 -17.04
N GLY A 2 12.67 -2.36 -15.97
CA GLY A 2 12.37 -3.79 -15.88
C GLY A 2 11.15 -3.98 -14.99
N GLU A 3 10.11 -4.62 -15.52
CA GLU A 3 8.96 -5.09 -14.75
C GLU A 3 9.43 -6.14 -13.73
N ILE A 4 9.16 -5.90 -12.45
CA ILE A 4 9.24 -6.94 -11.43
C ILE A 4 7.88 -7.64 -11.43
N GLN A 5 7.76 -8.72 -12.22
CA GLN A 5 6.66 -9.66 -12.06
C GLN A 5 6.93 -10.53 -10.83
N VAL A 6 6.14 -10.32 -9.77
CA VAL A 6 6.16 -11.18 -8.58
C VAL A 6 5.28 -12.40 -8.84
N HIS A 7 5.85 -13.49 -9.36
CA HIS A 7 5.17 -14.79 -9.44
C HIS A 7 5.16 -15.46 -8.04
N LEU A 8 4.01 -15.41 -7.36
CA LEU A 8 3.78 -16.17 -6.13
C LEU A 8 3.29 -17.58 -6.48
N THR A 9 4.20 -18.47 -6.88
CA THR A 9 3.91 -19.90 -6.98
C THR A 9 5.00 -20.69 -6.27
N GLY A 10 4.60 -21.47 -5.27
CA GLY A 10 5.48 -22.37 -4.53
C GLY A 10 5.85 -23.59 -5.37
N ARG A 11 6.90 -23.48 -6.17
CA ARG A 11 7.67 -24.62 -6.70
C ARG A 11 9.14 -24.22 -6.83
N GLU A 12 10.02 -25.11 -6.38
CA GLU A 12 11.47 -25.00 -6.51
C GLU A 12 11.86 -24.68 -7.96
N ILE A 13 12.56 -23.56 -8.15
CA ILE A 13 13.08 -23.15 -9.45
C ILE A 13 14.43 -23.84 -9.63
N SER A 14 14.50 -24.80 -10.56
CA SER A 14 15.76 -25.31 -11.09
C SER A 14 16.56 -24.16 -11.70
N SER A 15 17.74 -23.92 -11.16
CA SER A 15 18.66 -22.84 -11.51
C SER A 15 19.22 -22.98 -12.93
N GLN A 16 18.82 -22.09 -13.83
CA GLN A 16 19.73 -21.55 -14.83
C GLN A 16 19.91 -20.06 -14.54
N GLY A 17 20.84 -19.80 -13.62
CA GLY A 17 21.18 -18.47 -13.16
C GLY A 17 21.99 -17.72 -14.20
N GLY A 18 21.33 -16.79 -14.90
CA GLY A 18 22.00 -15.55 -15.25
C GLY A 18 22.23 -14.80 -13.95
N SER A 19 23.44 -14.88 -13.40
CA SER A 19 23.84 -14.13 -12.22
C SER A 19 23.67 -12.64 -12.51
N ALA A 20 22.56 -12.05 -12.05
CA ALA A 20 22.54 -10.64 -11.75
C ALA A 20 23.46 -10.47 -10.54
N ALA A 21 24.75 -10.29 -10.82
CA ALA A 21 25.75 -10.01 -9.82
C ALA A 21 25.21 -8.92 -8.89
N ALA A 22 25.22 -9.19 -7.58
CA ALA A 22 25.02 -8.16 -6.58
C ALA A 22 25.98 -7.02 -6.93
N VAL A 23 25.42 -5.85 -7.27
CA VAL A 23 26.22 -4.67 -7.58
C VAL A 23 27.11 -4.43 -6.35
N PRO A 24 28.44 -4.40 -6.50
CA PRO A 24 29.33 -4.22 -5.37
C PRO A 24 28.93 -2.94 -4.62
N ALA A 25 28.95 -3.00 -3.29
CA ALA A 25 28.82 -1.82 -2.43
C ALA A 25 30.06 -0.93 -2.60
N GLY A 26 30.13 -0.22 -3.73
CA GLY A 26 31.20 0.66 -4.13
C GLY A 26 30.69 1.72 -5.09
N SER A 27 30.72 2.98 -4.63
CA SER A 27 30.65 4.22 -5.44
C SER A 27 29.32 4.72 -6.00
N ARG A 28 28.14 4.26 -5.56
CA ARG A 28 26.93 5.08 -5.84
C ARG A 28 27.02 6.35 -4.99
N LYS A 29 27.46 7.44 -5.62
CA LYS A 29 27.27 8.79 -5.10
C LYS A 29 25.76 8.96 -4.95
N GLY A 30 25.27 9.11 -3.72
CA GLY A 30 23.84 9.27 -3.46
C GLY A 30 23.26 10.47 -4.20
N LEU A 31 21.95 10.61 -4.21
CA LEU A 31 21.26 11.72 -4.86
C LEU A 31 21.47 13.01 -4.04
N ALA A 32 22.04 14.04 -4.68
CA ALA A 32 22.00 15.39 -4.13
C ALA A 32 20.59 15.96 -4.34
N PHE A 33 20.03 16.63 -3.32
CA PHE A 33 18.67 17.12 -3.32
C PHE A 33 18.59 18.51 -2.69
N SER A 34 18.40 19.52 -3.53
CA SER A 34 18.18 20.90 -3.11
C SER A 34 16.69 21.21 -2.94
N ARG A 35 16.33 22.00 -1.92
CA ARG A 35 14.96 22.48 -1.72
C ARG A 35 14.47 23.31 -2.90
N SER A 36 13.33 22.93 -3.44
CA SER A 36 12.64 23.60 -4.54
C SER A 36 11.44 24.39 -4.04
N PHE A 37 10.66 23.81 -3.13
CA PHE A 37 9.43 24.41 -2.61
C PHE A 37 9.63 25.05 -1.23
N THR A 38 10.45 24.44 -0.39
CA THR A 38 10.68 24.86 1.01
C THR A 38 11.93 25.74 1.14
N LYS A 39 11.98 26.87 0.45
CA LYS A 39 13.19 27.73 0.43
C LYS A 39 13.47 28.43 1.75
N SER A 40 12.45 28.57 2.60
CA SER A 40 12.64 29.01 3.99
C SER A 40 13.26 27.85 4.78
N LYS A 41 14.06 28.14 5.81
CA LYS A 41 14.52 27.09 6.76
C LYS A 41 13.41 26.66 7.74
N LEU A 42 12.18 27.11 7.53
CA LEU A 42 11.04 26.72 8.35
C LEU A 42 10.52 25.35 7.89
N SER A 43 9.86 24.66 8.81
CA SER A 43 9.16 23.43 8.47
C SER A 43 7.99 23.73 7.53
N PRO A 44 7.75 22.93 6.49
CA PRO A 44 6.62 23.12 5.57
C PRO A 44 5.26 23.07 6.29
N TYR A 45 5.19 22.41 7.45
CA TYR A 45 3.96 22.36 8.23
C TYR A 45 3.67 23.68 8.98
N ASP A 46 4.68 24.51 9.20
CA ASP A 46 4.54 25.81 9.89
C ASP A 46 4.22 26.94 8.90
N GLU A 47 4.39 26.71 7.60
CA GLU A 47 3.99 27.62 6.52
C GLU A 47 2.49 27.49 6.18
N VAL A 48 1.81 26.47 6.72
CA VAL A 48 0.38 26.21 6.49
C VAL A 48 -0.47 26.82 7.59
N GLU A 49 -1.56 27.49 7.22
CA GLU A 49 -2.61 27.88 8.17
C GLU A 49 -3.52 26.66 8.46
N TRP A 50 -3.70 26.33 9.73
CA TRP A 50 -4.46 25.17 10.19
C TRP A 50 -5.78 25.59 10.83
N GLU A 51 -6.80 24.75 10.69
CA GLU A 51 -8.05 24.92 11.42
C GLU A 51 -8.65 23.59 11.87
N LEU A 52 -9.48 23.65 12.91
CA LEU A 52 -10.21 22.50 13.42
C LEU A 52 -11.57 22.40 12.76
N ARG A 53 -11.86 21.24 12.18
CA ARG A 53 -13.16 20.93 11.57
C ARG A 53 -13.78 19.68 12.18
N THR A 54 -15.09 19.53 12.00
CA THR A 54 -15.77 18.26 12.23
C THR A 54 -15.88 17.52 10.90
N ALA A 55 -15.32 16.32 10.84
CA ALA A 55 -15.53 15.41 9.73
C ALA A 55 -16.83 14.63 9.97
N SER A 56 -17.79 14.72 9.04
CA SER A 56 -19.08 14.03 9.16
C SER A 56 -19.53 13.50 7.80
N ILE A 57 -19.95 12.24 7.78
CA ILE A 57 -20.49 11.59 6.58
C ILE A 57 -21.87 11.05 6.92
N GLY A 58 -22.87 11.47 6.16
CA GLY A 58 -24.24 10.97 6.22
C GLY A 58 -24.53 9.93 5.14
N ASN A 59 -25.58 9.15 5.33
CA ASN A 59 -26.17 8.33 4.26
C ASN A 59 -27.28 9.09 3.52
N GLU A 60 -27.84 8.49 2.46
CA GLU A 60 -28.93 9.06 1.64
C GLU A 60 -30.20 9.37 2.45
N LYS A 61 -30.35 8.79 3.65
CA LYS A 61 -31.47 9.03 4.57
C LYS A 61 -31.15 10.12 5.62
N GLY A 62 -30.03 10.82 5.48
CA GLY A 62 -29.60 11.89 6.40
C GLY A 62 -29.02 11.40 7.74
N LYS A 63 -28.86 10.09 7.94
CA LYS A 63 -28.26 9.54 9.17
C LYS A 63 -26.74 9.59 9.09
N THR A 64 -26.09 10.14 10.12
CA THR A 64 -24.64 10.14 10.26
C THR A 64 -24.11 8.70 10.38
N ILE A 65 -23.20 8.32 9.48
CA ILE A 65 -22.52 7.03 9.46
C ILE A 65 -21.09 7.11 10.00
N PHE A 66 -20.49 8.31 10.00
CA PHE A 66 -19.18 8.59 10.55
C PHE A 66 -19.14 10.02 11.05
N GLU A 67 -18.60 10.24 12.24
CA GLU A 67 -18.30 11.57 12.78
C GLU A 67 -16.97 11.53 13.53
N GLN A 68 -16.11 12.51 13.29
CA GLN A 68 -14.91 12.78 14.07
C GLN A 68 -14.77 14.30 14.24
N ARG A 69 -14.81 14.78 15.48
CA ARG A 69 -14.68 16.20 15.82
C ARG A 69 -13.22 16.57 16.06
N GLY A 70 -12.92 17.86 15.97
CA GLY A 70 -11.57 18.38 16.27
C GLY A 70 -10.50 17.87 15.31
N VAL A 71 -10.86 17.66 14.04
CA VAL A 71 -9.92 17.25 13.01
C VAL A 71 -9.14 18.46 12.53
N GLU A 72 -7.82 18.47 12.76
CA GLU A 72 -6.92 19.53 12.32
C GLU A 72 -6.56 19.33 10.83
N VAL A 73 -6.87 20.34 10.01
CA VAL A 73 -6.62 20.30 8.55
C VAL A 73 -6.05 21.63 8.07
N PRO A 74 -5.31 21.65 6.94
CA PRO A 74 -4.98 22.88 6.26
C PRO A 74 -6.26 23.63 5.87
N LYS A 75 -6.32 24.92 6.16
CA LYS A 75 -7.49 25.77 5.87
C LYS A 75 -7.92 25.73 4.40
N GLY A 76 -6.94 25.64 3.48
CA GLY A 76 -7.19 25.54 2.04
C GLY A 76 -7.85 24.23 1.58
N TRP A 77 -7.88 23.17 2.42
CA TRP A 77 -8.54 21.92 2.05
C TRP A 77 -10.06 22.07 2.09
N SER A 78 -10.78 21.27 1.29
CA SER A 78 -12.25 21.25 1.33
C SER A 78 -12.81 20.44 2.50
N GLN A 79 -14.07 20.69 2.87
CA GLN A 79 -14.79 19.85 3.84
C GLN A 79 -14.90 18.40 3.33
N THR A 80 -15.07 18.19 2.02
CA THR A 80 -15.09 16.85 1.41
C THR A 80 -13.77 16.13 1.61
N ALA A 81 -12.63 16.80 1.40
CA ALA A 81 -11.32 16.22 1.67
C ALA A 81 -11.15 15.87 3.15
N THR A 82 -11.60 16.76 4.04
CA THR A 82 -11.61 16.54 5.51
C THR A 82 -12.39 15.28 5.87
N ASN A 83 -13.61 15.13 5.33
CA ASN A 83 -14.46 13.97 5.56
C ASN A 83 -13.82 12.67 5.06
N ILE A 84 -13.27 12.69 3.84
CA ILE A 84 -12.63 11.51 3.23
C ILE A 84 -11.38 11.10 4.01
N VAL A 85 -10.50 12.06 4.33
CA VAL A 85 -9.26 11.78 5.06
C VAL A 85 -9.52 11.23 6.44
N ALA A 86 -10.41 11.88 7.20
CA ALA A 86 -10.77 11.37 8.51
C ALA A 86 -11.40 9.98 8.44
N SER A 87 -12.35 9.73 7.53
CA SER A 87 -13.06 8.45 7.50
C SER A 87 -12.26 7.28 6.92
N LYS A 88 -11.29 7.53 6.04
CA LYS A 88 -10.60 6.46 5.29
C LYS A 88 -9.11 6.34 5.58
N TYR A 89 -8.42 7.44 5.85
CA TYR A 89 -6.97 7.49 5.82
C TYR A 89 -6.33 7.69 7.20
N PHE A 90 -7.07 8.28 8.15
CA PHE A 90 -6.64 8.32 9.54
C PHE A 90 -6.60 6.93 10.16
N HIS A 91 -5.47 6.62 10.78
CA HIS A 91 -5.23 5.39 11.53
C HIS A 91 -5.75 5.46 12.96
N GLY A 92 -5.89 4.30 13.60
CA GLY A 92 -6.39 4.16 14.97
C GLY A 92 -7.91 4.12 15.05
N LYS A 93 -8.43 3.59 16.16
CA LYS A 93 -9.86 3.40 16.40
C LYS A 93 -10.47 4.70 16.90
N LEU A 94 -11.66 5.07 16.39
CA LEU A 94 -12.36 6.27 16.88
C LEU A 94 -12.54 6.23 18.40
N GLY A 95 -12.24 7.36 19.05
CA GLY A 95 -12.33 7.53 20.50
C GLY A 95 -11.12 7.02 21.29
N THR A 96 -10.09 6.47 20.64
CA THR A 96 -8.85 6.09 21.31
C THR A 96 -7.76 7.14 21.13
N PRO A 97 -6.77 7.24 22.04
CA PRO A 97 -5.66 8.20 21.93
C PRO A 97 -4.80 8.01 20.67
N GLU A 98 -4.74 6.78 20.14
CA GLU A 98 -3.94 6.43 18.96
C GLU A 98 -4.62 6.86 17.65
N ARG A 99 -5.86 7.36 17.72
CA ARG A 99 -6.59 7.85 16.56
C ARG A 99 -5.93 9.11 16.01
N GLU A 100 -5.50 9.05 14.75
CA GLU A 100 -5.09 10.25 14.03
C GLU A 100 -6.26 11.24 13.97
N SER A 101 -5.96 12.49 14.32
CA SER A 101 -6.90 13.61 14.35
C SER A 101 -6.39 14.82 13.58
N SER A 102 -5.25 14.69 12.88
CA SER A 102 -4.67 15.77 12.10
C SER A 102 -4.12 15.29 10.76
N VAL A 103 -4.33 16.08 9.70
CA VAL A 103 -3.65 15.89 8.42
C VAL A 103 -2.13 16.02 8.58
N ARG A 104 -1.66 16.81 9.56
CA ARG A 104 -0.24 16.87 9.93
C ARG A 104 0.28 15.49 10.32
N GLN A 105 -0.43 14.76 11.16
CA GLN A 105 -0.06 13.41 11.59
C GLN A 105 0.00 12.44 10.40
N LEU A 106 -1.07 12.41 9.59
CA LEU A 106 -1.15 11.57 8.39
C LEU A 106 0.00 11.82 7.41
N VAL A 107 0.26 13.08 7.08
CA VAL A 107 1.32 13.44 6.12
C VAL A 107 2.69 13.14 6.72
N SER A 108 2.95 13.52 7.98
CA SER A 108 4.24 13.24 8.65
C SER A 108 4.52 11.74 8.70
N ARG A 109 3.53 10.91 9.08
CA ARG A 109 3.69 9.46 9.11
C ARG A 109 4.22 8.89 7.79
N VAL A 110 3.64 9.31 6.66
CA VAL A 110 4.04 8.82 5.34
C VAL A 110 5.38 9.42 4.90
N VAL A 111 5.51 10.75 4.99
CA VAL A 111 6.69 11.48 4.50
C VAL A 111 7.94 11.11 5.30
N ASP A 112 7.84 11.10 6.63
CA ASP A 112 8.95 10.72 7.51
C ASP A 112 9.38 9.29 7.24
N THR A 113 8.44 8.37 7.04
CA THR A 113 8.77 6.97 6.75
C THR A 113 9.52 6.82 5.44
N ILE A 114 9.05 7.48 4.37
CA ILE A 114 9.71 7.40 3.06
C ILE A 114 11.10 8.05 3.12
N ALA A 115 11.22 9.22 3.75
CA ALA A 115 12.50 9.92 3.89
C ALA A 115 13.49 9.12 4.73
N ASP A 116 13.06 8.61 5.90
CA ASP A 116 13.91 7.82 6.79
C ASP A 116 14.38 6.53 6.10
N TRP A 117 13.52 5.85 5.34
CA TRP A 117 13.93 4.70 4.52
C TRP A 117 14.96 5.09 3.46
N GLY A 118 14.75 6.18 2.73
CA GLY A 118 15.70 6.66 1.73
C GLY A 118 17.07 7.00 2.32
N ILE A 119 17.09 7.65 3.49
CA ILE A 119 18.32 7.96 4.22
C ILE A 119 19.02 6.67 4.67
N ALA A 120 18.29 5.77 5.35
CA ALA A 120 18.84 4.52 5.88
C ALA A 120 19.38 3.59 4.79
N GLN A 121 18.76 3.60 3.61
CA GLN A 121 19.17 2.79 2.45
C GLN A 121 20.22 3.49 1.57
N GLY A 122 20.68 4.69 1.94
CA GLY A 122 21.75 5.40 1.23
C GLY A 122 21.34 5.95 -0.14
N TYR A 123 20.06 6.29 -0.34
CA TYR A 123 19.59 6.91 -1.58
C TYR A 123 20.10 8.35 -1.75
N PHE A 124 20.40 9.05 -0.66
CA PHE A 124 20.80 10.46 -0.66
C PHE A 124 22.32 10.62 -0.49
N ALA A 125 22.90 11.65 -1.11
CA ALA A 125 24.34 11.93 -1.02
C ALA A 125 24.76 12.30 0.41
N THR A 126 23.91 13.08 1.09
CA THR A 126 24.08 13.49 2.47
C THR A 126 22.77 13.31 3.25
N ARG A 127 22.86 13.38 4.58
CA ARG A 127 21.66 13.44 5.42
C ARG A 127 20.83 14.68 5.13
N GLU A 128 21.48 15.82 4.87
CA GLU A 128 20.81 17.08 4.54
C GLU A 128 19.97 16.96 3.26
N ASP A 129 20.46 16.24 2.24
CA ASP A 129 19.68 15.96 1.04
C ASP A 129 18.40 15.16 1.35
N GLY A 130 18.48 14.19 2.27
CA GLY A 130 17.31 13.44 2.74
C GLY A 130 16.30 14.30 3.51
N GLU A 131 16.78 15.22 4.36
CA GLU A 131 15.90 16.18 5.05
C GLU A 131 15.28 17.20 4.08
N ASN A 132 16.03 17.64 3.07
CA ASN A 132 15.50 18.50 2.01
C ASN A 132 14.40 17.79 1.20
N PHE A 133 14.58 16.51 0.91
CA PHE A 133 13.56 15.67 0.28
C PHE A 133 12.32 15.53 1.17
N ARG A 134 12.51 15.28 2.48
CA ARG A 134 11.42 15.19 3.47
C ARG A 134 10.55 16.45 3.42
N ASP A 135 11.17 17.62 3.52
CA ASP A 135 10.46 18.90 3.59
C ASP A 135 9.74 19.23 2.28
N ASP A 136 10.39 19.06 1.14
CA ASP A 136 9.74 19.28 -0.16
C ASP A 136 8.60 18.27 -0.40
N LEU A 137 8.75 17.01 0.00
CA LEU A 137 7.68 16.02 -0.11
C LEU A 137 6.49 16.39 0.78
N ALA A 138 6.73 16.79 2.04
CA ALA A 138 5.68 17.28 2.93
C ALA A 138 4.95 18.48 2.33
N HIS A 139 5.68 19.46 1.79
CA HIS A 139 5.07 20.60 1.09
C HIS A 139 4.18 20.14 -0.07
N ILE A 140 4.66 19.24 -0.93
CA ILE A 140 3.88 18.73 -2.07
C ILE A 140 2.58 18.08 -1.60
N MET A 141 2.62 17.30 -0.51
CA MET A 141 1.44 16.63 0.06
C MET A 141 0.46 17.63 0.69
N LEU A 142 0.95 18.56 1.52
CA LEU A 142 0.12 19.55 2.22
C LEU A 142 -0.61 20.49 1.25
N HIS A 143 0.07 20.89 0.17
CA HIS A 143 -0.49 21.75 -0.87
C HIS A 143 -1.17 20.98 -2.01
N GLN A 144 -1.38 19.66 -1.86
CA GLN A 144 -2.05 18.80 -2.83
C GLN A 144 -1.50 18.90 -4.27
N LYS A 145 -0.18 19.14 -4.41
CA LYS A 145 0.51 19.22 -5.71
C LYS A 145 0.71 17.85 -6.35
N ALA A 146 0.70 16.80 -5.53
CA ALA A 146 0.64 15.40 -5.92
C ALA A 146 -0.03 14.60 -4.80
N SER A 147 -0.31 13.32 -5.05
CA SER A 147 -0.80 12.40 -4.03
C SER A 147 -0.32 10.98 -4.31
N PHE A 148 -0.02 10.24 -3.24
CA PHE A 148 0.24 8.81 -3.35
C PHE A 148 -1.04 8.02 -3.63
N ASN A 149 -0.88 6.81 -4.18
CA ASN A 149 -1.96 5.83 -4.23
C ASN A 149 -2.44 5.47 -2.82
N SER A 150 -3.68 4.99 -2.69
CA SER A 150 -4.31 4.76 -1.38
C SER A 150 -3.57 3.78 -0.46
N PRO A 151 -3.04 2.62 -0.93
CA PRO A 151 -2.22 1.73 -0.10
C PRO A 151 -1.05 2.38 0.63
N VAL A 152 -0.39 3.39 0.03
CA VAL A 152 0.65 4.15 0.73
C VAL A 152 0.07 4.82 1.98
N TRP A 153 -1.03 5.57 1.83
CA TRP A 153 -1.68 6.26 2.95
C TRP A 153 -2.21 5.30 4.02
N PHE A 154 -2.67 4.11 3.62
CA PHE A 154 -3.25 3.10 4.51
C PHE A 154 -2.24 2.37 5.38
N ASN A 155 -1.02 2.17 4.88
CA ASN A 155 -0.09 1.18 5.43
C ASN A 155 1.31 1.75 5.71
N CYS A 156 1.77 2.77 4.98
CA CYS A 156 3.11 3.34 5.16
C CYS A 156 3.22 4.06 6.51
N GLY A 157 4.25 3.72 7.29
CA GLY A 157 4.54 4.34 8.58
C GLY A 157 3.59 3.97 9.72
N VAL A 158 2.66 3.03 9.49
CA VAL A 158 1.69 2.62 10.53
C VAL A 158 2.38 1.89 11.68
N ASP A 159 3.55 1.31 11.47
CA ASP A 159 4.40 0.74 12.52
C ASP A 159 4.86 1.79 13.55
N ARG A 160 4.86 3.08 13.21
CA ARG A 160 5.10 4.17 14.15
C ARG A 160 3.95 4.38 15.13
N CYS A 161 2.73 4.05 14.69
CA CYS A 161 1.50 4.18 15.49
C CYS A 161 1.10 2.87 16.16
N GLU A 162 1.43 1.74 15.53
CA GLU A 162 1.10 0.38 15.97
C GLU A 162 2.34 -0.54 15.89
N PRO A 163 3.37 -0.29 16.73
CA PRO A 163 4.65 -1.02 16.66
C PRO A 163 4.53 -2.50 17.00
N ASP A 164 3.51 -2.88 17.78
CA ASP A 164 3.26 -4.23 18.26
C ASP A 164 2.25 -5.00 17.39
N ALA A 165 1.85 -4.46 16.23
CA ALA A 165 0.90 -5.10 15.34
C ALA A 165 1.39 -6.49 14.90
N LYS A 166 0.65 -7.54 15.28
CA LYS A 166 0.98 -8.94 14.97
C LYS A 166 0.35 -9.39 13.65
N ILE A 167 0.71 -8.71 12.57
CA ILE A 167 0.17 -8.98 11.24
C ILE A 167 1.25 -9.59 10.36
N ASN A 168 0.89 -10.65 9.62
CA ASN A 168 1.77 -11.26 8.63
C ASN A 168 1.69 -10.53 7.29
N ASN A 169 2.83 -10.32 6.65
CA ASN A 169 2.89 -9.84 5.27
C ASN A 169 3.96 -10.57 4.46
N TRP A 170 3.73 -10.63 3.15
CA TRP A 170 4.74 -11.08 2.20
C TRP A 170 5.73 -9.95 1.95
N HIS A 171 7.01 -10.26 2.02
CA HIS A 171 8.06 -9.30 1.70
C HIS A 171 9.29 -10.01 1.14
N TRP A 172 10.15 -9.25 0.46
CA TRP A 172 11.46 -9.73 0.05
C TRP A 172 12.41 -9.75 1.24
N SER A 173 12.99 -10.91 1.55
CA SER A 173 14.09 -11.05 2.53
C SER A 173 15.42 -10.90 1.79
N PRO A 174 16.20 -9.83 2.05
CA PRO A 174 17.54 -9.71 1.47
C PRO A 174 18.51 -10.78 1.99
N ALA A 175 18.31 -11.28 3.20
CA ALA A 175 19.16 -12.33 3.78
C ALA A 175 18.96 -13.67 3.07
N ASP A 176 17.71 -14.03 2.80
CA ASP A 176 17.36 -15.32 2.17
C ASP A 176 17.28 -15.25 0.65
N GLN A 177 17.33 -14.03 0.07
CA GLN A 177 17.12 -13.77 -1.36
C GLN A 177 15.83 -14.42 -1.89
N LYS A 178 14.75 -14.35 -1.11
CA LYS A 178 13.45 -14.91 -1.49
C LYS A 178 12.29 -14.12 -0.89
N VAL A 179 11.11 -14.31 -1.45
CA VAL A 179 9.86 -13.79 -0.89
C VAL A 179 9.42 -14.70 0.26
N VAL A 180 9.20 -14.12 1.45
CA VAL A 180 8.82 -14.83 2.67
C VAL A 180 7.54 -14.26 3.27
N LEU A 181 6.79 -15.10 3.98
CA LEU A 181 5.61 -14.69 4.75
C LEU A 181 5.97 -14.73 6.24
N GLU A 182 6.06 -13.55 6.86
CA GLU A 182 6.47 -13.42 8.26
C GLU A 182 5.63 -12.37 8.99
N GLN A 183 5.67 -12.41 10.33
CA GLN A 183 4.99 -11.45 11.18
C GLN A 183 5.79 -10.14 11.26
N THR A 184 5.67 -9.32 10.22
CA THR A 184 6.39 -8.04 10.10
C THR A 184 5.66 -6.87 10.75
N GLY A 185 4.39 -7.04 11.13
CA GLY A 185 3.51 -5.90 11.42
C GLY A 185 3.45 -4.99 10.19
N TYR A 186 3.64 -3.68 10.40
CA TYR A 186 3.69 -2.69 9.33
C TYR A 186 5.12 -2.27 8.90
N ARG A 187 6.17 -2.97 9.36
CA ARG A 187 7.56 -2.65 9.00
C ARG A 187 7.88 -2.92 7.53
N ASN A 188 7.19 -3.88 6.93
CA ASN A 188 7.23 -4.18 5.50
C ASN A 188 5.80 -4.03 4.94
N PRO A 189 5.29 -2.79 4.82
CA PRO A 189 3.90 -2.56 4.47
C PRO A 189 3.67 -2.77 2.97
N GLN A 190 2.45 -3.20 2.62
CA GLN A 190 2.00 -3.22 1.23
C GLN A 190 1.63 -1.80 0.78
N CYS A 191 2.38 -1.22 -0.14
CA CYS A 191 2.17 0.16 -0.62
C CYS A 191 1.87 0.26 -2.12
N SER A 192 1.74 -0.89 -2.80
CA SER A 192 1.39 -0.94 -4.23
C SER A 192 -0.10 -1.12 -4.43
N ALA A 193 -0.68 -0.40 -5.38
CA ALA A 193 -2.10 -0.47 -5.70
C ALA A 193 -2.46 -1.52 -6.76
N CYS A 194 -1.52 -1.90 -7.64
CA CYS A 194 -1.82 -2.71 -8.81
C CYS A 194 -0.94 -3.96 -8.85
N PHE A 195 -1.57 -5.11 -9.09
CA PHE A 195 -0.92 -6.41 -9.26
C PHE A 195 -1.50 -7.14 -10.46
N ILE A 196 -0.64 -7.88 -11.17
CA ILE A 196 -1.04 -8.79 -12.24
C ILE A 196 -0.60 -10.20 -11.84
N ASN A 197 -1.55 -11.12 -11.84
CA ASN A 197 -1.31 -12.53 -11.53
C ASN A 197 -1.55 -13.41 -12.76
N SER A 198 -1.11 -14.65 -12.67
CA SER A 198 -1.32 -15.70 -13.65
C SER A 198 -1.75 -16.99 -12.94
N VAL A 199 -2.30 -17.93 -13.71
CA VAL A 199 -2.71 -19.22 -13.20
C VAL A 199 -2.20 -20.32 -14.14
N ASN A 200 -1.88 -21.48 -13.57
CA ASN A 200 -1.70 -22.71 -14.34
C ASN A 200 -3.01 -23.50 -14.37
N ASP A 201 -3.18 -24.37 -15.36
CA ASP A 201 -4.38 -25.19 -15.52
C ASP A 201 -4.43 -26.37 -14.52
N SER A 202 -4.52 -26.03 -13.23
CA SER A 202 -4.64 -26.97 -12.12
C SER A 202 -5.48 -26.35 -11.01
N LEU A 203 -6.24 -27.19 -10.29
CA LEU A 203 -7.07 -26.72 -9.18
C LEU A 203 -6.24 -26.06 -8.07
N ASP A 204 -5.04 -26.59 -7.80
CA ASP A 204 -4.10 -26.01 -6.83
C ASP A 204 -3.69 -24.57 -7.20
N SER A 205 -3.34 -24.32 -8.47
CA SER A 205 -2.98 -22.99 -8.92
C SER A 205 -4.17 -22.03 -8.89
N ILE A 206 -5.37 -22.50 -9.23
CA ILE A 206 -6.62 -21.72 -9.21
C ILE A 206 -6.96 -21.28 -7.78
N LEU A 207 -6.90 -22.20 -6.81
CA LEU A 207 -7.21 -21.88 -5.41
C LEU A 207 -6.11 -21.04 -4.75
N THR A 208 -4.85 -21.25 -5.15
CA THR A 208 -3.74 -20.37 -4.76
C THR A 208 -3.94 -18.95 -5.25
N LEU A 209 -4.45 -18.76 -6.47
CA LEU A 209 -4.79 -17.44 -6.99
C LEU A 209 -5.84 -16.74 -6.12
N ALA A 210 -6.93 -17.44 -5.77
CA ALA A 210 -7.97 -16.88 -4.88
C ALA A 210 -7.39 -16.41 -3.54
N LYS A 211 -6.49 -17.21 -2.94
CA LYS A 211 -5.78 -16.83 -1.71
C LYS A 211 -4.93 -15.58 -1.93
N THR A 212 -4.12 -15.55 -2.99
CA THR A 212 -3.24 -14.43 -3.31
C THR A 212 -4.04 -13.14 -3.50
N GLU A 213 -5.07 -13.15 -4.33
CA GLU A 213 -5.93 -11.99 -4.57
C GLU A 213 -6.62 -11.53 -3.28
N GLY A 214 -7.17 -12.45 -2.50
CA GLY A 214 -7.79 -12.13 -1.22
C GLY A 214 -6.83 -11.43 -0.24
N MET A 215 -5.57 -11.87 -0.19
CA MET A 215 -4.53 -11.24 0.62
C MET A 215 -4.15 -9.85 0.09
N LEU A 216 -4.11 -9.65 -1.23
CA LEU A 216 -3.88 -8.33 -1.83
C LEU A 216 -5.02 -7.36 -1.49
N PHE A 217 -6.28 -7.82 -1.58
CA PHE A 217 -7.46 -7.01 -1.29
C PHE A 217 -7.52 -6.60 0.18
N LYS A 218 -7.13 -7.48 1.11
CA LYS A 218 -7.02 -7.18 2.54
C LYS A 218 -6.18 -5.91 2.78
N TRP A 219 -5.10 -5.72 2.03
CA TRP A 219 -4.18 -4.59 2.17
C TRP A 219 -4.58 -3.34 1.36
N GLY A 220 -5.69 -3.40 0.63
CA GLY A 220 -6.21 -2.28 -0.18
C GLY A 220 -5.66 -2.22 -1.61
N SER A 221 -4.96 -3.26 -2.07
CA SER A 221 -4.49 -3.37 -3.45
C SER A 221 -5.57 -3.95 -4.37
N GLY A 222 -5.48 -3.66 -5.66
CA GLY A 222 -6.23 -4.32 -6.72
C GLY A 222 -5.37 -5.37 -7.45
N SER A 223 -6.05 -6.34 -8.06
CA SER A 223 -5.44 -7.42 -8.84
C SER A 223 -6.21 -7.61 -10.15
N GLY A 224 -5.48 -7.89 -11.22
CA GLY A 224 -5.98 -8.51 -12.45
C GLY A 224 -5.26 -9.83 -12.69
N SER A 225 -5.94 -10.79 -13.31
CA SER A 225 -5.43 -12.16 -13.47
C SER A 225 -5.56 -12.66 -14.91
N ASN A 226 -4.47 -13.18 -15.47
CA ASN A 226 -4.51 -13.89 -16.75
C ASN A 226 -5.00 -15.33 -16.53
N LEU A 227 -6.18 -15.64 -17.08
CA LEU A 227 -6.82 -16.95 -16.98
C LEU A 227 -6.77 -17.75 -18.29
N SER A 228 -6.06 -17.27 -19.32
CA SER A 228 -6.01 -17.91 -20.64
C SER A 228 -5.38 -19.30 -20.63
N ALA A 229 -4.63 -19.65 -19.59
CA ALA A 229 -4.08 -21.00 -19.43
C ALA A 229 -5.16 -22.02 -19.06
N LEU A 230 -6.29 -21.61 -18.48
CA LEU A 230 -7.33 -22.54 -18.04
C LEU A 230 -8.02 -23.18 -19.24
N ARG A 231 -8.18 -24.49 -19.15
CA ARG A 231 -8.86 -25.27 -20.19
C ARG A 231 -10.33 -24.88 -20.34
N SER A 232 -10.90 -25.16 -21.51
CA SER A 232 -12.30 -24.83 -21.82
C SER A 232 -13.28 -25.63 -20.95
N ALA A 233 -14.51 -25.15 -20.88
CA ALA A 233 -15.60 -25.96 -20.35
C ALA A 233 -15.74 -27.26 -21.15
N ASP A 234 -16.22 -28.31 -20.48
CA ASP A 234 -16.45 -29.64 -21.06
C ASP A 234 -15.19 -30.47 -21.42
N GLU A 235 -13.99 -29.93 -21.25
CA GLU A 235 -12.76 -30.71 -21.44
C GLU A 235 -12.62 -31.83 -20.40
N SER A 236 -12.02 -32.95 -20.80
CA SER A 236 -11.86 -34.12 -19.94
C SER A 236 -10.85 -33.87 -18.82
N LEU A 237 -11.17 -34.35 -17.62
CA LEU A 237 -10.30 -34.31 -16.45
C LEU A 237 -9.66 -35.68 -16.21
N SER A 238 -8.43 -35.68 -15.67
CA SER A 238 -7.71 -36.92 -15.35
C SER A 238 -8.40 -37.76 -14.27
N GLY A 239 -9.12 -37.13 -13.35
CA GLY A 239 -9.91 -37.80 -12.30
C GLY A 239 -11.32 -38.24 -12.72
N GLY A 240 -11.66 -38.09 -14.00
CA GLY A 240 -13.02 -38.30 -14.51
C GLY A 240 -13.90 -37.04 -14.42
N GLY A 241 -14.96 -37.03 -15.23
CA GLY A 241 -15.83 -35.86 -15.38
C GLY A 241 -15.27 -34.81 -16.34
N LYS A 242 -15.83 -33.59 -16.23
CA LYS A 242 -15.60 -32.50 -17.18
C LYS A 242 -15.20 -31.20 -16.46
N ALA A 243 -14.37 -30.39 -17.11
CA ALA A 243 -13.92 -29.11 -16.61
C ALA A 243 -15.02 -28.04 -16.65
N SER A 244 -14.98 -27.11 -15.68
CA SER A 244 -15.95 -26.00 -15.56
C SER A 244 -15.64 -24.80 -16.45
N GLY A 245 -14.42 -24.71 -16.99
CA GLY A 245 -13.95 -23.59 -17.80
C GLY A 245 -13.62 -22.29 -17.01
N PRO A 246 -12.94 -21.32 -17.64
CA PRO A 246 -12.46 -20.11 -16.97
C PRO A 246 -13.57 -19.21 -16.43
N ILE A 247 -14.71 -19.08 -17.14
CA ILE A 247 -15.81 -18.21 -16.73
C ILE A 247 -16.44 -18.65 -15.41
N SER A 248 -16.50 -19.96 -15.14
CA SER A 248 -17.03 -20.49 -13.88
C SER A 248 -16.14 -20.10 -12.70
N PHE A 249 -14.81 -20.19 -12.87
CA PHE A 249 -13.86 -19.73 -11.85
C PHE A 249 -13.86 -18.22 -11.68
N MET A 250 -14.02 -17.43 -12.75
CA MET A 250 -14.16 -15.98 -12.67
C MET A 250 -15.35 -15.57 -11.79
N LYS A 251 -16.50 -16.23 -11.92
CA LYS A 251 -17.66 -15.98 -11.03
C LYS A 251 -17.33 -16.30 -9.58
N GLY A 252 -16.56 -17.37 -9.33
CA GLY A 252 -16.06 -17.71 -8.00
C GLY A 252 -15.14 -16.62 -7.44
N PHE A 253 -14.16 -16.16 -8.21
CA PHE A 253 -13.25 -15.09 -7.80
C PHE A 253 -13.97 -13.76 -7.55
N ASP A 254 -14.97 -13.41 -8.37
CA ASP A 254 -15.82 -12.23 -8.17
C ASP A 254 -16.59 -12.32 -6.84
N ALA A 255 -17.21 -13.47 -6.56
CA ALA A 255 -17.88 -13.71 -5.29
C ALA A 255 -16.92 -13.61 -4.09
N PHE A 256 -15.71 -14.18 -4.19
CA PHE A 256 -14.67 -14.04 -3.16
C PHE A 256 -14.24 -12.58 -2.97
N ALA A 257 -14.03 -11.85 -4.06
CA ALA A 257 -13.68 -10.44 -3.99
C ALA A 257 -14.78 -9.61 -3.32
N GLY A 258 -16.06 -9.90 -3.60
CA GLY A 258 -17.21 -9.20 -3.03
C GLY A 258 -17.41 -9.41 -1.52
N VAL A 259 -16.94 -10.53 -0.96
CA VAL A 259 -17.03 -10.78 0.50
C VAL A 259 -15.82 -10.27 1.28
N ILE A 260 -14.68 -10.05 0.62
CA ILE A 260 -13.46 -9.54 1.26
C ILE A 260 -13.54 -8.02 1.36
N LYS A 261 -13.88 -7.53 2.55
CA LYS A 261 -13.82 -6.11 2.89
C LYS A 261 -12.43 -5.78 3.44
N SER A 262 -11.78 -4.75 2.90
CA SER A 262 -10.46 -4.25 3.33
C SER A 262 -10.51 -3.46 4.65
N GLY A 263 -11.29 -3.93 5.63
CA GLY A 263 -11.43 -3.28 6.94
C GLY A 263 -11.98 -1.84 6.87
N GLY A 264 -12.73 -1.49 5.82
CA GLY A 264 -13.30 -0.16 5.61
C GLY A 264 -12.38 0.83 4.87
N LYS A 265 -11.15 0.44 4.50
CA LYS A 265 -10.17 1.29 3.81
C LYS A 265 -10.49 1.49 2.31
N THR A 266 -10.90 0.43 1.60
CA THR A 266 -11.33 0.50 0.19
C THR A 266 -12.76 -0.04 0.00
N ARG A 267 -13.44 0.39 -1.07
CA ARG A 267 -14.73 -0.16 -1.49
C ARG A 267 -14.48 -1.23 -2.56
N ARG A 268 -14.92 -2.46 -2.29
CA ARG A 268 -15.49 -3.36 -3.28
C ARG A 268 -16.87 -3.75 -2.76
#